data_AF-A0A7S7UFJ8-F1
#
_entry.id   AF-A0A7S7UFJ8-F1
#
_cell.length_a   1.000
_cell.length_b   1.000
_cell.length_c   1.000
_cell.angle_alpha   90.00
_cell.angle_beta   90.00
_cell.angle_gamma   90.00
#
_symmetry.space_group_name_H-M   'P 1'
#
loop_
_entity.id
_entity.type
_entity.pdbx_description
1 polymer ?
#
loop_
_entity_poly.entity_id
_entity_poly.type
_entity_poly.pdbx_seq_one_letter_code
_entity_poly.pdbx_strand_id
1 'polypeptide(L)'
;MMARFVLAFLFAVVGLSPATAAGCLPLLLRTPSLELRLFADDPEHLLKYAKNDRSKIEQKVTEYLASDPDLLPAIKKLVQLTPTTNRAAIGSGMARAAQHCGPVDPKAVQNIIDFTRSLQDSSVSAGYASVDSETTPQIPVQSPPVNRSNPLFDGEWGTDVADPFAPVPLPLEIPR
;
A
#
# COMPACT_ATOMS: atom_id res chain seq x y z
N MET A 1 66.49 -13.50 -14.71
CA MET A 1 65.54 -14.28 -13.90
C MET A 1 65.27 -13.54 -12.60
N MET A 2 64.17 -12.80 -12.49
CA MET A 2 63.53 -12.46 -11.21
C MET A 2 62.04 -12.27 -11.47
N ALA A 3 61.26 -13.24 -11.00
CA ALA A 3 59.81 -13.23 -11.06
C ALA A 3 59.26 -12.20 -10.08
N ARG A 4 58.36 -11.34 -10.54
CA ARG A 4 57.50 -10.53 -9.67
C ARG A 4 56.05 -10.75 -10.10
N PHE A 5 55.44 -11.76 -9.48
CA PHE A 5 54.00 -11.96 -9.47
C PHE A 5 53.37 -10.80 -8.68
N VAL A 6 52.71 -9.89 -9.37
CA VAL A 6 51.80 -8.93 -8.73
C VAL A 6 50.40 -9.50 -8.88
N LEU A 7 49.92 -10.10 -7.81
CA LEU A 7 48.55 -10.58 -7.63
C LEU A 7 47.62 -9.35 -7.61
N ALA A 8 47.00 -9.03 -8.74
CA ALA A 8 45.92 -8.05 -8.77
C ALA A 8 44.64 -8.74 -8.27
N PHE A 9 44.29 -8.44 -7.02
CA PHE A 9 43.06 -8.89 -6.37
C PHE A 9 41.83 -8.40 -7.17
N LEU A 10 41.14 -9.35 -7.81
CA LEU A 10 39.80 -9.19 -8.35
C LEU A 10 38.83 -8.97 -7.17
N PHE A 11 38.46 -7.73 -6.89
CA PHE A 11 37.26 -7.43 -6.12
C PHE A 11 36.04 -7.70 -7.02
N ALA A 12 35.65 -8.96 -7.10
CA ALA A 12 34.31 -9.33 -7.54
C ALA A 12 33.34 -8.84 -6.46
N VAL A 13 32.76 -7.65 -6.67
CA VAL A 13 31.58 -7.22 -5.92
C VAL A 13 30.43 -8.12 -6.37
N VAL A 14 30.32 -9.27 -5.71
CA VAL A 14 29.11 -10.08 -5.75
C VAL A 14 28.08 -9.29 -4.96
N GLY A 15 27.38 -8.40 -5.65
CA GLY A 15 26.16 -7.81 -5.13
C GLY A 15 25.16 -8.95 -4.93
N LEU A 16 25.06 -9.44 -3.69
CA LEU A 16 23.92 -10.23 -3.26
C LEU A 16 22.68 -9.36 -3.44
N SER A 17 22.02 -9.48 -4.59
CA SER A 17 20.61 -9.13 -4.70
C SER A 17 19.86 -10.14 -3.84
N PRO A 18 19.08 -9.73 -2.82
CA PRO A 18 18.16 -10.65 -2.18
C PRO A 18 17.08 -10.99 -3.20
N ALA A 19 17.29 -12.10 -3.92
CA ALA A 19 16.24 -12.82 -4.59
C ALA A 19 15.48 -13.61 -3.52
N THR A 20 14.40 -13.06 -2.99
CA THR A 20 13.21 -13.84 -2.61
C THR A 20 12.01 -12.93 -2.68
N ALA A 21 11.07 -13.29 -3.56
CA ALA A 21 9.73 -12.75 -3.68
C ALA A 21 8.93 -12.96 -2.37
N ALA A 22 9.28 -12.22 -1.33
CA ALA A 22 8.42 -12.02 -0.18
C ALA A 22 7.30 -11.10 -0.66
N GLY A 23 6.09 -11.64 -0.79
CA GLY A 23 4.93 -10.83 -1.12
C GLY A 23 4.78 -9.74 -0.07
N CYS A 24 4.21 -8.62 -0.47
CA CYS A 24 3.95 -7.49 0.41
C CYS A 24 2.95 -7.83 1.51
N LEU A 25 2.18 -8.93 1.34
CA LEU A 25 1.23 -9.42 2.32
C LEU A 25 1.79 -10.61 3.11
N PRO A 26 1.34 -10.76 4.38
CA PRO A 26 1.62 -11.96 5.15
C PRO A 26 1.08 -13.19 4.43
N LEU A 27 1.76 -14.33 4.58
CA LEU A 27 1.49 -15.58 3.84
C LEU A 27 0.01 -16.02 3.87
N LEU A 28 -0.71 -15.72 4.94
CA LEU A 28 -2.13 -16.06 5.10
C LEU A 28 -3.08 -15.21 4.24
N LEU A 29 -2.69 -13.98 3.92
CA LEU A 29 -3.46 -13.08 3.06
C LEU A 29 -2.99 -13.13 1.60
N ARG A 30 -1.92 -13.88 1.32
CA ARG A 30 -1.36 -14.01 -0.01
C ARG A 30 -2.27 -14.85 -0.87
N THR A 31 -2.52 -14.38 -2.08
CA THR A 31 -3.22 -15.15 -3.10
C THR A 31 -2.46 -16.46 -3.36
N PRO A 32 -3.16 -17.61 -3.46
CA PRO A 32 -2.50 -18.88 -3.76
C PRO A 32 -1.75 -18.81 -5.09
N SER A 33 -0.56 -19.43 -5.14
CA SER A 33 0.33 -19.39 -6.31
C SER A 33 -0.31 -19.95 -7.59
N LEU A 34 -1.27 -20.87 -7.46
CA LEU A 34 -2.05 -21.39 -8.57
C LEU A 34 -2.92 -20.30 -9.22
N GLU A 35 -3.58 -19.46 -8.42
CA GLU A 35 -4.42 -18.37 -8.92
C GLU A 35 -3.57 -17.27 -9.57
N LEU A 36 -2.40 -16.95 -9.00
CA LEU A 36 -1.47 -16.00 -9.60
C LEU A 36 -0.95 -16.46 -10.97
N ARG A 37 -0.66 -17.76 -11.13
CA ARG A 37 -0.27 -18.34 -12.43
C ARG A 37 -1.40 -18.29 -13.44
N LEU A 38 -2.62 -18.66 -13.03
CA LEU A 38 -3.79 -18.58 -13.90
C LEU A 38 -4.05 -17.14 -14.38
N PHE A 39 -3.86 -16.15 -13.51
CA PHE A 39 -3.95 -14.74 -13.88
C PHE A 39 -2.83 -14.31 -14.83
N ALA A 40 -1.60 -14.80 -14.63
CA ALA A 40 -0.48 -14.51 -15.52
C ALA A 40 -0.68 -15.06 -16.94
N ASP A 41 -1.28 -16.26 -17.05
CA ASP A 41 -1.63 -16.91 -18.30
C ASP A 41 -2.84 -16.25 -18.99
N ASP A 42 -3.95 -16.06 -18.27
CA ASP A 42 -5.21 -15.48 -18.78
C ASP A 42 -5.73 -14.33 -17.90
N PRO A 43 -5.25 -13.09 -18.10
CA PRO A 43 -5.68 -11.94 -17.32
C PRO A 43 -7.15 -11.55 -17.59
N GLU A 44 -7.71 -11.90 -18.76
CA GLU A 44 -9.12 -11.64 -19.07
C GLU A 44 -10.09 -12.37 -18.15
N HIS A 45 -9.67 -13.51 -17.59
CA HIS A 45 -10.46 -14.26 -16.63
C HIS A 45 -10.90 -13.38 -15.45
N LEU A 46 -10.07 -12.43 -15.03
CA LEU A 46 -10.42 -11.47 -13.98
C LEU A 46 -11.62 -10.62 -14.40
N LEU A 47 -11.68 -10.13 -15.64
CA LEU A 47 -12.80 -9.32 -16.13
C LEU A 47 -14.10 -10.12 -16.20
N LYS A 48 -14.01 -11.40 -16.60
CA LYS A 48 -15.14 -12.34 -16.63
C LYS A 48 -15.65 -12.63 -15.22
N TYR A 49 -14.74 -12.91 -14.29
CA TYR A 49 -15.06 -13.15 -12.87
C TYR A 49 -15.68 -11.91 -12.21
N ALA A 50 -15.06 -10.74 -12.42
CA ALA A 50 -15.51 -9.47 -11.86
C ALA A 50 -16.81 -8.98 -12.50
N LYS A 51 -17.23 -9.52 -13.65
CA LYS A 51 -18.38 -9.04 -14.43
C LYS A 51 -18.30 -7.53 -14.70
N ASN A 52 -17.09 -7.03 -14.97
CA ASN A 52 -16.82 -5.60 -15.15
C ASN A 52 -17.14 -4.70 -13.93
N ASP A 53 -17.25 -5.28 -12.73
CA ASP A 53 -17.40 -4.55 -11.48
C ASP A 53 -16.07 -3.90 -11.08
N ARG A 54 -16.07 -2.57 -10.97
CA ARG A 54 -14.87 -1.76 -10.68
C ARG A 54 -14.25 -2.13 -9.34
N SER A 55 -15.07 -2.30 -8.30
CA SER A 55 -14.58 -2.61 -6.96
C SER A 55 -13.93 -3.99 -6.89
N LYS A 56 -14.50 -4.98 -7.59
CA LYS A 56 -13.89 -6.32 -7.69
C LYS A 56 -12.59 -6.33 -8.47
N ILE A 57 -12.53 -5.58 -9.58
CA ILE A 57 -11.30 -5.44 -10.37
C ILE A 57 -10.21 -4.81 -9.51
N GLU A 58 -10.53 -3.70 -8.84
CA GLU A 58 -9.61 -3.01 -7.94
C GLU A 58 -9.09 -3.93 -6.83
N GLN A 59 -9.99 -4.63 -6.14
CA GLN A 59 -9.64 -5.54 -5.06
C GLN A 59 -8.73 -6.68 -5.56
N LYS A 60 -9.07 -7.33 -6.68
CA LYS A 60 -8.27 -8.43 -7.22
C LYS A 60 -6.90 -7.98 -7.73
N VAL A 61 -6.83 -6.82 -8.38
CA VAL A 61 -5.55 -6.23 -8.80
C VAL A 61 -4.68 -5.93 -7.57
N THR A 62 -5.29 -5.42 -6.49
CA THR A 62 -4.59 -5.17 -5.22
C THR A 62 -4.04 -6.48 -4.64
N GLU A 63 -4.88 -7.50 -4.50
CA GLU A 63 -4.50 -8.81 -3.96
C GLU A 63 -3.36 -9.46 -4.77
N TYR A 64 -3.43 -9.41 -6.10
CA TYR A 64 -2.45 -10.03 -6.97
C TYR A 64 -1.09 -9.33 -6.93
N LEU A 65 -1.06 -8.01 -7.08
CA LEU A 65 0.21 -7.27 -7.06
C LEU A 65 0.85 -7.23 -5.68
N ALA A 66 0.03 -7.15 -4.64
CA ALA A 66 0.56 -7.15 -3.30
C ALA A 66 0.97 -8.57 -2.85
N SER A 67 0.47 -9.62 -3.52
CA SER A 67 1.00 -10.98 -3.39
C SER A 67 2.27 -11.19 -4.21
N ASP A 68 2.33 -10.68 -5.44
CA ASP A 68 3.46 -10.84 -6.34
C ASP A 68 3.62 -9.61 -7.26
N PRO A 69 4.63 -8.75 -7.02
CA PRO A 69 4.86 -7.57 -7.83
C PRO A 69 5.40 -7.89 -9.23
N ASP A 70 5.82 -9.13 -9.51
CA ASP A 70 6.30 -9.53 -10.84
C ASP A 70 5.15 -9.72 -11.86
N LEU A 71 3.89 -9.60 -11.42
CA LEU A 71 2.71 -9.71 -12.28
C LEU A 71 2.36 -8.45 -13.09
N LEU A 72 3.16 -7.39 -13.02
CA LEU A 72 2.98 -6.16 -13.80
C LEU A 72 2.81 -6.40 -15.32
N PRO A 73 3.54 -7.33 -15.98
CA PRO A 73 3.31 -7.65 -17.38
C PRO A 73 1.90 -8.22 -17.67
N ALA A 74 1.34 -8.99 -16.75
CA ALA A 74 -0.02 -9.50 -16.86
C ALA A 74 -1.05 -8.38 -16.67
N ILE A 75 -0.79 -7.44 -15.76
CA ILE A 75 -1.60 -6.22 -15.60
C ILE A 75 -1.57 -5.37 -16.87
N LYS A 76 -0.43 -5.27 -17.56
CA LYS A 76 -0.35 -4.54 -18.84
C LYS A 76 -1.33 -5.11 -19.86
N LYS A 77 -1.36 -6.44 -20.01
CA LYS A 77 -2.30 -7.14 -20.88
C LYS A 77 -3.74 -6.89 -20.42
N LEU A 78 -4.01 -6.97 -19.11
CA LEU A 78 -5.32 -6.67 -18.54
C LEU A 78 -5.78 -5.26 -18.94
N VAL A 79 -4.96 -4.23 -18.77
CA VAL A 79 -5.29 -2.84 -19.13
C VAL A 79 -5.64 -2.70 -20.62
N GLN A 80 -4.90 -3.39 -21.49
CA GLN A 80 -5.16 -3.38 -22.94
C GLN A 80 -6.52 -4.00 -23.30
N LEU A 81 -6.93 -5.04 -22.57
CA LEU A 81 -8.18 -5.78 -22.80
C LEU A 81 -9.38 -5.16 -22.06
N THR A 82 -9.11 -4.34 -21.05
CA THR A 82 -10.13 -3.71 -20.20
C THR A 82 -10.75 -2.49 -20.88
N PRO A 83 -12.09 -2.32 -20.83
CA PRO A 83 -12.76 -1.11 -21.29
C PRO A 83 -12.29 0.12 -20.50
N THR A 84 -12.22 1.27 -21.15
CA THR A 84 -11.71 2.52 -20.56
C THR A 84 -12.40 2.90 -19.24
N THR A 85 -13.69 2.57 -19.09
CA THR A 85 -14.49 2.78 -17.87
C THR A 85 -13.93 2.07 -16.62
N ASN A 86 -13.24 0.95 -16.82
CA ASN A 86 -12.72 0.11 -15.74
C ASN A 86 -11.21 0.27 -15.52
N ARG A 87 -10.50 0.95 -16.43
CA ARG A 87 -9.05 1.16 -16.32
C ARG A 87 -8.65 1.97 -15.09
N ALA A 88 -9.48 2.92 -14.68
CA ALA A 88 -9.27 3.66 -13.44
C ALA A 88 -9.28 2.74 -12.21
N ALA A 89 -10.12 1.70 -12.18
CA ALA A 89 -10.16 0.74 -11.08
C ALA A 89 -8.88 -0.11 -10.98
N ILE A 90 -8.29 -0.44 -12.13
CA ILE A 90 -6.96 -1.09 -12.19
C ILE A 90 -5.91 -0.15 -11.61
N GLY A 91 -5.93 1.13 -12.00
CA GLY A 91 -5.05 2.17 -11.45
C GLY A 91 -5.14 2.28 -9.92
N SER A 92 -6.35 2.36 -9.39
CA SER A 92 -6.60 2.43 -7.94
C SER A 92 -6.11 1.16 -7.22
N GLY A 93 -6.30 -0.02 -7.83
CA GLY A 93 -5.80 -1.29 -7.28
C GLY A 93 -4.28 -1.36 -7.22
N MET A 94 -3.59 -0.82 -8.23
CA MET A 94 -2.12 -0.70 -8.21
C MET A 94 -1.63 0.23 -7.10
N ALA A 95 -2.31 1.36 -6.87
CA ALA A 95 -1.96 2.28 -5.79
C ALA A 95 -2.17 1.65 -4.41
N ARG A 96 -3.27 0.94 -4.19
CA ARG A 96 -3.49 0.18 -2.95
C ARG A 96 -2.43 -0.90 -2.76
N ALA A 97 -2.06 -1.62 -3.81
CA ALA A 97 -0.98 -2.60 -3.74
C ALA A 97 0.34 -1.94 -3.31
N ALA A 98 0.67 -0.79 -3.89
CA ALA A 98 1.85 -0.02 -3.50
C ALA A 98 1.82 0.41 -2.02
N GLN A 99 0.66 0.80 -1.49
CA GLN A 99 0.51 1.11 -0.05
C GLN A 99 0.75 -0.10 0.85
N HIS A 100 0.25 -1.27 0.46
CA HIS A 100 0.53 -2.52 1.18
C HIS A 100 2.01 -2.92 1.11
N CYS A 101 2.66 -2.66 -0.03
CA CYS A 101 4.07 -2.97 -0.28
C CYS A 101 5.07 -2.02 0.37
N GLY A 102 4.72 -0.75 0.55
CA GLY A 102 5.62 0.31 1.06
C GLY A 102 6.49 -0.07 2.26
N PRO A 103 5.93 -0.63 3.36
CA PRO A 103 6.72 -0.94 4.54
C PRO A 103 7.61 -2.18 4.41
N VAL A 104 7.37 -3.06 3.43
CA VAL A 104 8.04 -4.36 3.30
C VAL A 104 9.04 -4.35 2.14
N ASP A 105 8.64 -3.84 0.98
CA ASP A 105 9.45 -3.81 -0.23
C ASP A 105 9.28 -2.47 -0.98
N PRO A 106 10.12 -1.46 -0.69
CA PRO A 106 10.07 -0.18 -1.39
C PRO A 106 10.47 -0.30 -2.87
N LYS A 107 11.18 -1.36 -3.27
CA LYS A 107 11.55 -1.60 -4.67
C LYS A 107 10.33 -2.03 -5.48
N ALA A 108 9.48 -2.88 -4.93
CA ALA A 108 8.21 -3.25 -5.54
C ALA A 108 7.32 -2.02 -5.78
N VAL A 109 7.24 -1.11 -4.80
CA VAL A 109 6.51 0.16 -4.94
C VAL A 109 7.06 1.00 -6.09
N GLN A 110 8.38 1.16 -6.15
CA GLN A 110 9.01 1.93 -7.23
C GLN A 110 8.70 1.31 -8.61
N ASN A 111 8.75 -0.02 -8.73
CA ASN A 111 8.39 -0.72 -9.96
C ASN A 111 6.93 -0.47 -10.37
N ILE A 112 5.99 -0.46 -9.41
CA ILE A 112 4.57 -0.17 -9.68
C ILE A 112 4.40 1.27 -10.19
N ILE A 113 5.08 2.24 -9.57
CA ILE A 113 5.05 3.66 -9.97
C ILE A 113 5.60 3.82 -11.40
N ASP A 114 6.78 3.27 -11.66
CA ASP A 114 7.42 3.36 -12.97
C ASP A 114 6.61 2.64 -14.04
N PHE A 115 6.02 1.50 -13.71
CA PHE A 115 5.12 0.78 -14.60
C PHE A 115 3.86 1.61 -14.92
N THR A 116 3.22 2.21 -13.92
CA THR A 116 2.03 3.06 -14.11
C THR A 116 2.35 4.23 -15.04
N ARG A 117 3.53 4.86 -14.89
CA ARG A 117 4.01 5.91 -15.81
C ARG A 117 4.27 5.37 -17.21
N SER A 118 4.81 4.16 -17.34
CA SER A 118 5.12 3.53 -18.62
C SER A 118 3.89 3.16 -19.45
N LEU A 119 2.72 2.97 -18.81
CA LEU A 119 1.47 2.65 -19.51
C LEU A 119 0.94 3.82 -20.34
N GLN A 120 1.27 5.06 -19.98
CA GLN A 120 0.78 6.30 -20.62
C GLN A 120 -0.76 6.35 -20.78
N ASP A 121 -1.49 5.65 -19.90
CA ASP A 121 -2.96 5.63 -19.91
C ASP A 121 -3.50 6.61 -18.85
N SER A 122 -4.21 7.63 -19.29
CA SER A 122 -4.70 8.72 -18.43
C SER A 122 -5.71 8.25 -17.38
N SER A 123 -6.51 7.23 -17.70
CA SER A 123 -7.52 6.68 -16.79
C SER A 123 -6.85 5.87 -15.68
N VAL A 124 -5.83 5.08 -16.03
CA VAL A 124 -5.03 4.33 -15.06
C VAL A 124 -4.27 5.28 -14.14
N SER A 125 -3.60 6.31 -14.68
CA SER A 125 -2.87 7.28 -13.85
C SER A 125 -3.79 8.09 -12.93
N ALA A 126 -4.99 8.44 -13.40
CA ALA A 126 -5.99 9.12 -12.58
C ALA A 126 -6.50 8.23 -11.45
N GLY A 127 -6.78 6.96 -11.74
CA GLY A 127 -7.16 5.97 -10.73
C GLY A 127 -6.07 5.76 -9.68
N TYR A 128 -4.82 5.67 -10.11
CA TYR A 128 -3.67 5.54 -9.21
C TYR A 128 -3.55 6.73 -8.25
N ALA A 129 -3.54 7.96 -8.78
CA ALA A 129 -3.39 9.19 -7.99
C ALA A 129 -4.56 9.46 -7.03
N SER A 130 -5.74 8.91 -7.30
CA SER A 130 -6.92 9.08 -6.44
C SER A 130 -6.74 8.45 -5.06
N VAL A 131 -5.96 7.38 -4.96
CA VAL A 131 -5.73 6.65 -3.70
C VAL A 131 -4.55 7.24 -2.90
N ASP A 132 -3.51 7.73 -3.59
CA ASP A 132 -2.39 8.44 -2.95
C ASP A 132 -2.87 9.72 -2.22
N SER A 133 -3.86 10.41 -2.77
CA SER A 133 -4.40 11.64 -2.19
C SER A 133 -5.07 11.43 -0.82
N GLU A 134 -5.50 10.20 -0.52
CA GLU A 134 -6.16 9.84 0.74
C GLU A 134 -5.15 9.54 1.87
N THR A 135 -3.86 9.38 1.54
CA THR A 135 -2.79 9.02 2.50
C THR A 135 -1.98 10.22 3.00
N THR A 136 -2.42 11.44 2.69
CA THR A 136 -2.00 12.57 3.54
C THR A 136 -2.94 12.52 4.75
N PRO A 137 -2.48 12.28 5.99
CA PRO A 137 -3.31 12.59 7.14
C PRO A 137 -3.66 14.06 7.01
N GLN A 138 -4.91 14.34 6.62
CA GLN A 138 -5.47 15.67 6.73
C GLN A 138 -5.51 15.94 8.23
N ILE A 139 -4.43 16.51 8.75
CA ILE A 139 -4.49 17.26 9.99
C ILE A 139 -5.62 18.26 9.73
N PRO A 140 -6.76 18.19 10.44
CA PRO A 140 -7.78 19.20 10.29
C PRO A 140 -7.10 20.51 10.65
N VAL A 141 -6.98 21.42 9.70
CA VAL A 141 -6.64 22.81 10.00
C VAL A 141 -7.84 23.33 10.80
N GLN A 142 -7.75 23.17 12.12
CA GLN A 142 -8.70 23.73 13.07
C GLN A 142 -8.66 25.25 12.88
N SER A 143 -9.72 25.79 12.29
CA SER A 143 -10.13 27.16 12.48
C SER A 143 -10.20 27.48 13.99
N PRO A 144 -9.88 28.71 14.42
CA PRO A 144 -9.73 29.05 15.84
C PRO A 144 -11.02 28.76 16.64
N PRO A 145 -10.90 28.36 17.92
CA PRO A 145 -12.00 27.79 18.69
C PRO A 145 -13.06 28.84 19.00
N VAL A 146 -14.27 28.65 18.47
CA VAL A 146 -15.48 29.31 18.96
C VAL A 146 -15.87 28.62 20.27
N ASN A 147 -15.72 29.35 21.36
CA ASN A 147 -16.15 28.98 22.69
C ASN A 147 -17.68 28.81 22.71
N ARG A 148 -18.17 27.58 22.69
CA ARG A 148 -19.57 27.23 22.99
C ARG A 148 -19.57 26.15 24.05
N SER A 149 -19.67 26.61 25.29
CA SER A 149 -20.10 25.83 26.44
C SER A 149 -21.55 25.38 26.23
N ASN A 150 -21.75 24.17 25.74
CA ASN A 150 -23.00 23.41 25.88
C ASN A 150 -22.61 21.94 26.05
N PRO A 151 -22.78 21.32 27.22
CA PRO A 151 -22.53 19.89 27.37
C PRO A 151 -23.62 19.12 26.62
N LEU A 152 -23.19 18.37 25.59
CA LEU A 152 -24.02 17.51 24.75
C LEU A 152 -23.86 16.04 25.17
N PHE A 153 -23.88 15.76 26.47
CA PHE A 153 -23.84 14.40 27.00
C PHE A 153 -24.63 14.33 28.31
N ASP A 154 -25.94 14.51 28.22
CA ASP A 154 -26.86 13.91 29.19
C ASP A 154 -27.09 12.46 28.74
N GLY A 155 -26.25 11.56 29.26
CA GLY A 155 -26.45 10.13 29.16
C GLY A 155 -27.19 9.63 30.40
N GLU A 156 -28.40 9.08 30.21
CA GLU A 156 -29.30 8.48 31.21
C GLU A 156 -28.70 7.30 32.03
N TRP A 157 -27.41 6.98 31.85
CA TRP A 157 -26.73 5.92 32.58
C TRP A 157 -25.51 6.52 33.30
N GLY A 158 -25.76 7.04 34.51
CA GLY A 158 -24.83 7.80 35.36
C GLY A 158 -23.50 7.11 35.63
N THR A 159 -22.61 7.14 34.65
CA THR A 159 -21.21 6.79 34.78
C THR A 159 -20.40 8.00 34.34
N ASP A 160 -20.19 8.91 35.30
CA ASP A 160 -19.11 9.90 35.24
C ASP A 160 -17.80 9.12 35.08
N VAL A 161 -17.35 8.94 33.84
CA VAL A 161 -16.02 8.40 33.55
C VAL A 161 -15.04 9.51 33.90
N ALA A 162 -14.60 9.51 35.15
CA ALA A 162 -13.52 10.36 35.62
C ALA A 162 -12.30 10.16 34.71
N ASP A 163 -11.72 11.26 34.26
CA ASP A 163 -10.51 11.29 33.44
C ASP A 163 -9.38 10.50 34.13
N PRO A 164 -8.97 9.34 33.60
CA PRO A 164 -7.99 8.47 34.24
C PRO A 164 -6.56 9.06 34.20
N PHE A 165 -6.37 10.19 33.52
CA PHE A 165 -5.08 10.89 33.42
C PHE A 165 -5.03 12.19 34.23
N ALA A 166 -6.04 12.46 35.06
CA ALA A 166 -5.99 13.60 35.98
C ALA A 166 -4.79 13.45 36.94
N PRO A 167 -3.86 14.42 36.99
CA PRO A 167 -2.70 14.34 37.87
C PRO A 167 -3.12 14.36 39.34
N VAL A 168 -2.72 13.33 40.07
CA VAL A 168 -2.99 13.16 41.51
C VAL A 168 -2.24 14.25 42.29
N PRO A 169 -2.92 15.11 43.07
CA PRO A 169 -2.24 16.12 43.87
C PRO A 169 -1.50 15.46 45.04
N LEU A 170 -0.19 15.71 45.12
CA LEU A 170 0.65 15.30 46.24
C LEU A 170 0.36 16.19 47.47
N PRO A 171 0.23 15.63 48.69
CA PRO A 171 0.01 16.42 49.89
C PRO A 171 1.25 17.28 50.20
N LEU A 172 1.08 18.60 50.20
CA LEU A 172 2.08 19.55 50.67
C LEU A 172 2.12 19.55 52.20
N GLU A 173 3.34 19.36 52.69
CA GLU A 173 3.95 19.57 54.01
C GLU A 173 3.08 20.07 55.18
N ILE A 174 3.21 19.32 56.29
CA ILE A 174 2.70 19.59 57.63
C ILE A 174 3.45 20.80 58.24
N PRO A 175 2.77 21.85 58.75
CA PRO A 175 3.44 22.88 59.52
C PRO A 175 3.74 22.41 60.96
N ARG A 176 4.92 22.79 61.43
CA ARG A 176 5.55 22.50 62.74
C ARG A 176 4.70 22.89 63.95
#